data_AF-A0A9W7XGD3-F1
#
_entry.id   AF-A0A9W7XGD3-F1
#
_cell.length_a   1.000
_cell.length_b   1.000
_cell.length_c   1.000
_cell.angle_alpha   90.00
_cell.angle_beta   90.00
_cell.angle_gamma   90.00
#
_symmetry.space_group_name_H-M   'P 1'
#
loop_
_entity.id
_entity.type
_entity.pdbx_description
1 polymer ?
#
loop_
_entity_poly.entity_id
_entity_poly.type
_entity_poly.pdbx_seq_one_letter_code
_entity_poly.pdbx_strand_id
1 'polypeptide(L)'
;MNIEEFRVHGKEMVDIICDYYANVDKMPPMSTAKPGYLFNLLPHQAPEMPETFGKIQHDMRTKIMPGITHWQSGNFFGWFPASTSFPSIIGDMYSDMFNAIGFNWICSPTVTELETIVMDWLGKLVGLDKRFLSFNEDGSEAAGGGVIRGNASEAMLVAMLAGRKRMLLHIKAKADNSDSFDEQLLKPHLVAYCSDQTHSSGQKGASILGCKQV
;
A
#
# COMPACT_ATOMS: atom_id res chain seq x y z
N MET A 1 15.30 -0.13 24.82
CA MET A 1 14.64 1.18 24.90
C MET A 1 13.42 1.04 25.80
N ASN A 2 13.25 1.91 26.79
CA ASN A 2 12.05 2.05 27.63
C ASN A 2 11.22 3.28 27.23
N ILE A 3 10.11 3.54 27.93
CA ILE A 3 9.18 4.65 27.61
C ILE A 3 9.85 6.04 27.69
N GLU A 4 10.72 6.27 28.66
CA GLU A 4 11.38 7.57 28.81
C GLU A 4 12.47 7.78 27.75
N GLU A 5 13.21 6.72 27.41
CA GLU A 5 14.13 6.74 26.28
C GLU A 5 13.37 6.98 24.95
N PHE A 6 12.21 6.34 24.76
CA PHE A 6 11.34 6.58 23.60
C PHE A 6 10.83 8.02 23.56
N ARG A 7 10.46 8.61 24.70
CA ARG A 7 10.02 10.01 24.77
C ARG A 7 11.10 10.98 24.32
N VAL A 8 12.35 10.72 24.70
CA VAL A 8 13.51 11.53 24.28
C VAL A 8 13.75 11.36 22.78
N HIS A 9 13.96 10.12 22.34
CA HIS A 9 14.32 9.82 20.95
C HIS A 9 13.19 10.07 19.95
N GLY A 10 11.93 9.90 20.36
CA GLY A 10 10.77 10.23 19.54
C GLY A 10 10.67 11.72 19.26
N LYS A 11 10.97 12.58 20.25
CA LYS A 11 11.04 14.04 20.04
C LYS A 11 12.21 14.41 19.13
N GLU A 12 13.39 13.83 19.35
CA GLU A 12 14.53 14.03 18.46
C GLU A 12 14.20 13.64 17.01
N MET A 13 13.45 12.55 16.80
CA MET A 13 13.05 12.11 15.47
C MET A 13 12.10 13.11 14.80
N VAL A 14 11.18 13.73 15.55
CA VAL A 14 10.33 14.80 15.04
C VAL A 14 11.17 15.97 14.53
N ASP A 15 12.18 16.40 15.29
CA ASP A 15 13.10 17.47 14.88
C ASP A 15 13.89 17.07 13.63
N ILE A 16 14.41 15.84 13.57
CA ILE A 16 15.13 15.32 12.39
C ILE A 16 14.23 15.29 11.14
N ILE A 17 12.95 14.92 11.27
CA ILE A 17 11.99 14.95 10.17
C ILE A 17 11.81 16.39 9.67
N CYS A 18 11.56 17.33 10.58
CA CYS A 18 11.42 18.75 10.24
C CYS A 18 12.67 19.28 9.51
N ASP A 19 13.86 19.00 10.05
CA ASP A 19 15.13 19.41 9.45
C ASP A 19 15.34 18.79 8.06
N TYR A 20 14.96 17.52 7.87
CA TYR A 20 15.01 16.85 6.58
C TYR A 20 14.13 17.57 5.55
N TYR A 21 12.84 17.80 5.85
CA TYR A 21 11.92 18.45 4.91
C TYR A 21 12.29 19.91 4.65
N ALA A 22 12.87 20.62 5.62
CA ALA A 22 13.36 21.98 5.42
C ALA A 22 14.58 22.06 4.48
N ASN A 23 15.28 20.95 4.25
CA ASN A 23 16.55 20.93 3.52
C ASN A 23 16.60 19.93 2.36
N VAL A 24 15.57 19.11 2.14
CA VAL A 24 15.56 18.04 1.12
C VAL A 24 15.88 18.57 -0.29
N ASP A 25 15.48 19.80 -0.61
CA ASP A 25 15.75 20.43 -1.91
C ASP A 25 17.21 20.81 -2.15
N LYS A 26 18.01 20.85 -1.09
CA LYS A 26 19.46 21.09 -1.16
C LYS A 26 20.24 19.78 -1.37
N MET A 27 19.57 18.63 -1.27
CA MET A 27 20.16 17.31 -1.46
C MET A 27 20.01 16.86 -2.93
N PRO A 28 20.92 16.02 -3.46
CA PRO A 28 20.75 15.45 -4.79
C PRO A 28 19.45 14.63 -4.85
N PRO A 29 18.53 14.86 -5.80
CA PRO A 29 17.22 14.21 -5.79
C PRO A 29 17.29 12.69 -6.00
N MET A 30 18.33 12.19 -6.65
CA MET A 30 18.55 10.77 -6.94
C MET A 30 19.86 10.29 -6.30
N SER A 31 19.85 9.09 -5.72
CA SER A 31 21.06 8.49 -5.18
C SER A 31 22.07 8.16 -6.28
N THR A 32 23.35 8.40 -6.01
CA THR A 32 24.49 7.99 -6.86
C THR A 32 25.15 6.70 -6.40
N ALA A 33 24.55 5.98 -5.45
CA ALA A 33 25.10 4.74 -4.90
C ALA A 33 25.05 3.61 -5.92
N LYS A 34 26.05 2.71 -5.87
CA LYS A 34 26.11 1.53 -6.74
C LYS A 34 25.38 0.34 -6.10
N PRO A 35 24.77 -0.57 -6.88
CA PRO A 35 24.21 -1.81 -6.34
C PRO A 35 25.20 -2.54 -5.43
N GLY A 36 24.75 -2.94 -4.24
CA GLY A 36 25.57 -3.62 -3.24
C GLY A 36 26.39 -2.72 -2.31
N TYR A 37 26.38 -1.38 -2.46
CA TYR A 37 27.21 -0.48 -1.61
C TYR A 37 26.98 -0.69 -0.10
N LEU A 38 25.71 -0.88 0.32
CA LEU A 38 25.33 -0.95 1.72
C LEU A 38 25.84 -2.22 2.41
N PHE A 39 25.97 -3.32 1.66
CA PHE A 39 26.53 -4.59 2.17
C PHE A 39 27.95 -4.41 2.71
N ASN A 40 28.73 -3.51 2.10
CA ASN A 40 30.11 -3.24 2.52
C ASN A 40 30.20 -2.25 3.70
N LEU A 41 29.09 -1.59 4.07
CA LEU A 41 29.04 -0.60 5.16
C LEU A 41 28.43 -1.15 6.46
N LEU A 42 27.64 -2.21 6.36
CA LEU A 42 26.95 -2.83 7.49
C LEU A 42 27.69 -4.09 7.98
N PRO A 43 27.54 -4.47 9.26
CA PRO A 43 28.01 -5.76 9.74
C PRO A 43 27.38 -6.93 8.97
N HIS A 44 28.11 -8.02 8.80
CA HIS A 44 27.61 -9.22 8.11
C HIS A 44 26.63 -10.05 8.95
N GLN A 45 26.46 -9.73 10.23
CA GLN A 45 25.57 -10.42 11.15
C GLN A 45 24.86 -9.40 12.04
N ALA A 46 23.65 -9.75 12.50
CA ALA A 46 22.93 -8.95 13.48
C ALA A 46 23.70 -8.92 14.82
N PRO A 47 23.63 -7.80 15.56
CA PRO A 47 24.29 -7.71 16.86
C PRO A 47 23.61 -8.62 17.88
N GLU A 48 24.39 -9.39 18.65
CA GLU A 48 23.87 -10.23 19.75
C GLU A 48 23.45 -9.39 20.97
N MET A 49 24.07 -8.22 21.13
CA MET A 49 23.83 -7.30 22.23
C MET A 49 23.19 -6.01 21.73
N PRO A 50 22.30 -5.37 22.51
CA PRO A 50 21.68 -4.12 22.12
C PRO A 50 22.70 -3.03 21.79
N GLU A 51 22.45 -2.30 20.72
CA GLU A 51 23.20 -1.10 20.36
C GLU A 51 22.51 0.16 20.89
N THR A 52 23.27 1.23 21.08
CA THR A 52 22.70 2.51 21.49
C THR A 52 21.93 3.15 20.34
N PHE A 53 20.83 3.84 20.64
CA PHE A 53 20.05 4.54 19.61
C PHE A 53 20.88 5.61 18.89
N GLY A 54 21.81 6.28 19.59
CA GLY A 54 22.74 7.23 18.98
C GLY A 54 23.64 6.60 17.91
N LYS A 55 24.04 5.32 18.07
CA LYS A 55 24.80 4.59 17.03
C LYS A 55 23.92 4.31 15.81
N ILE A 56 22.66 3.93 16.03
CA ILE A 56 21.69 3.73 14.96
C ILE A 56 21.44 5.05 14.20
N GLN A 57 21.22 6.16 14.89
CA GLN A 57 21.06 7.48 14.27
C GLN A 57 22.31 7.92 13.49
N HIS A 58 23.50 7.62 14.01
CA HIS A 58 24.74 7.88 13.29
C HIS A 58 24.79 7.09 11.99
N ASP A 59 24.49 5.79 12.02
CA ASP A 59 24.47 4.92 10.85
C ASP A 59 23.38 5.34 9.83
N MET A 60 22.22 5.82 10.30
CA MET A 60 21.20 6.40 9.42
C MET A 60 21.76 7.58 8.62
N ARG A 61 22.52 8.48 9.25
CA ARG A 61 23.12 9.64 8.57
C ARG A 61 24.28 9.27 7.66
N THR A 62 25.17 8.39 8.09
CA THR A 62 26.44 8.14 7.39
C THR A 62 26.37 6.99 6.38
N LYS A 63 25.49 6.02 6.59
CA LYS A 63 25.38 4.81 5.75
C LYS A 63 24.09 4.76 4.93
N ILE A 64 22.97 5.23 5.47
CA ILE A 64 21.66 5.14 4.81
C ILE A 64 21.37 6.37 3.95
N MET A 65 21.40 7.58 4.51
CA MET A 65 21.07 8.82 3.78
C MET A 65 21.79 9.01 2.43
N PRO A 66 23.10 8.69 2.27
CA PRO A 66 23.76 8.81 0.97
C PRO A 66 23.17 7.92 -0.14
N GLY A 67 22.49 6.85 0.25
CA GLY A 67 21.84 5.91 -0.66
C GLY A 67 20.37 6.19 -0.93
N ILE A 68 19.79 7.20 -0.29
CA ILE A 68 18.36 7.53 -0.45
C ILE A 68 18.16 8.34 -1.74
N THR A 69 17.13 7.96 -2.49
CA THR A 69 16.53 8.82 -3.52
C THR A 69 15.48 9.69 -2.83
N HIS A 70 15.60 11.00 -2.96
CA HIS A 70 14.80 11.96 -2.22
C HIS A 70 13.51 12.31 -2.96
N TRP A 71 12.53 11.40 -2.89
CA TRP A 71 11.23 11.51 -3.56
C TRP A 71 10.43 12.78 -3.21
N GLN A 72 10.70 13.38 -2.04
CA GLN A 72 10.02 14.60 -1.59
C GLN A 72 10.74 15.89 -2.02
N SER A 73 11.86 15.79 -2.74
CA SER A 73 12.53 16.97 -3.28
C SER A 73 11.70 17.58 -4.41
N GLY A 74 11.58 18.90 -4.42
CA GLY A 74 11.05 19.68 -5.53
C GLY A 74 11.87 19.57 -6.83
N ASN A 75 13.07 18.97 -6.76
CA ASN A 75 13.92 18.69 -7.91
C ASN A 75 13.82 17.23 -8.40
N PHE A 76 12.92 16.42 -7.83
CA PHE A 76 12.71 15.04 -8.26
C PHE A 76 11.49 14.92 -9.19
N PHE A 77 11.75 14.66 -10.48
CA PHE A 77 10.73 14.55 -11.53
C PHE A 77 10.62 13.13 -12.13
N GLY A 78 11.02 12.11 -11.37
CA GLY A 78 10.92 10.72 -11.79
C GLY A 78 9.54 10.12 -11.52
N TRP A 79 9.04 9.29 -12.43
CA TRP A 79 7.78 8.54 -12.30
C TRP A 79 6.55 9.43 -11.98
N PHE A 80 5.73 9.00 -11.03
CA PHE A 80 4.61 9.75 -10.45
C PHE A 80 4.91 10.08 -8.98
N PRO A 81 4.28 11.14 -8.43
CA PRO A 81 4.49 11.54 -7.05
C PRO A 81 4.16 10.39 -6.07
N ALA A 82 5.07 10.14 -5.13
CA ALA A 82 4.84 9.30 -3.96
C ALA A 82 4.91 10.20 -2.72
N SER A 83 3.89 11.04 -2.54
CA SER A 83 3.92 12.12 -1.54
C SER A 83 3.60 11.62 -0.14
N THR A 84 4.24 12.24 0.85
CA THR A 84 3.86 12.14 2.27
C THR A 84 3.54 13.53 2.82
N SER A 85 2.87 13.59 3.96
CA SER A 85 2.49 14.83 4.62
C SER A 85 2.63 14.70 6.12
N PHE A 86 2.84 15.81 6.83
CA PHE A 86 2.93 15.79 8.29
C PHE A 86 1.69 15.17 8.96
N PRO A 87 0.44 15.44 8.52
CA PRO A 87 -0.72 14.72 9.03
C PRO A 87 -0.66 13.20 8.83
N SER A 88 -0.13 12.72 7.69
CA SER A 88 0.05 11.29 7.43
C SER A 88 1.06 10.67 8.38
N ILE A 89 2.19 11.34 8.63
CA ILE A 89 3.22 10.86 9.57
C ILE A 89 2.65 10.71 10.98
N ILE A 90 1.86 11.70 11.45
CA ILE A 90 1.19 11.61 12.75
C ILE A 90 0.11 10.52 12.76
N GLY A 91 -0.61 10.33 11.65
CA GLY A 91 -1.55 9.23 11.47
C GLY A 91 -0.89 7.87 11.64
N ASP A 92 0.27 7.67 11.01
CA ASP A 92 1.07 6.45 11.15
C ASP A 92 1.55 6.25 12.59
N MET A 93 1.95 7.30 13.30
CA MET A 93 2.29 7.21 14.73
C MET A 93 1.11 6.73 15.59
N TYR A 94 -0.12 7.18 15.30
CA TYR A 94 -1.32 6.67 15.97
C TYR A 94 -1.60 5.21 15.59
N SER A 95 -1.42 4.84 14.32
CA SER A 95 -1.55 3.46 13.85
C SER A 95 -0.59 2.52 14.60
N ASP A 96 0.68 2.90 14.70
CA ASP A 96 1.73 2.16 15.39
C ASP A 96 1.49 2.06 16.91
N MET A 97 0.91 3.09 17.52
CA MET A 97 0.57 3.09 18.95
C MET A 97 -0.42 1.97 19.30
N PHE A 98 -1.41 1.73 18.44
CA PHE A 98 -2.40 0.68 18.67
C PHE A 98 -1.94 -0.69 18.16
N ASN A 99 -1.12 -0.71 17.10
CA ASN A 99 -0.68 -1.93 16.40
C ASN A 99 -1.84 -2.94 16.20
N ALA A 100 -3.01 -2.41 15.81
CA ALA A 100 -4.24 -3.16 15.78
C ALA A 100 -4.29 -4.07 14.55
N ILE A 101 -4.69 -5.33 14.74
CA ILE A 101 -4.84 -6.29 13.65
C ILE A 101 -6.32 -6.39 13.26
N GLY A 102 -6.66 -6.02 12.03
CA GLY A 102 -8.04 -5.92 11.54
C GLY A 102 -8.48 -7.01 10.55
N PHE A 103 -8.15 -8.29 10.78
CA PHE A 103 -8.58 -9.36 9.84
C PHE A 103 -10.06 -9.77 9.99
N ASN A 104 -10.70 -9.40 11.09
CA ASN A 104 -12.15 -9.48 11.26
C ASN A 104 -12.60 -8.36 12.21
N TRP A 105 -13.90 -8.07 12.19
CA TRP A 105 -14.47 -6.94 12.95
C TRP A 105 -14.23 -7.06 14.47
N ILE A 106 -14.35 -8.28 15.04
CA ILE A 106 -14.21 -8.48 16.49
C ILE A 106 -12.79 -8.22 17.00
N CYS A 107 -11.76 -8.32 16.15
CA CYS A 107 -10.38 -8.02 16.54
C CYS A 107 -10.14 -6.52 16.75
N SER A 108 -10.82 -5.66 16.00
CA SER A 108 -10.81 -4.20 16.22
C SER A 108 -11.94 -3.52 15.44
N PRO A 109 -13.10 -3.30 16.08
CA PRO A 109 -14.26 -2.68 15.42
C PRO A 109 -13.93 -1.34 14.78
N THR A 110 -13.23 -0.48 15.53
CA THR A 110 -12.89 0.88 15.11
C THR A 110 -12.02 0.90 13.85
N VAL A 111 -11.10 -0.05 13.67
CA VAL A 111 -10.24 -0.12 12.47
C VAL A 111 -11.09 -0.37 11.22
N THR A 112 -12.09 -1.26 11.31
CA THR A 112 -12.98 -1.57 10.18
C THR A 112 -13.98 -0.44 9.91
N GLU A 113 -14.60 0.09 10.97
CA GLU A 113 -15.64 1.11 10.82
C GLU A 113 -15.07 2.45 10.34
N LEU A 114 -13.91 2.85 10.86
CA LEU A 114 -13.27 4.10 10.44
C LEU A 114 -12.87 4.06 8.97
N GLU A 115 -12.31 2.94 8.49
CA GLU A 115 -11.99 2.76 7.07
C GLU A 115 -13.24 2.94 6.20
N THR A 116 -14.34 2.28 6.56
CA THR A 116 -15.61 2.35 5.83
C THR A 116 -16.13 3.78 5.73
N ILE A 117 -16.11 4.54 6.83
CA ILE A 117 -16.55 5.94 6.87
C ILE A 117 -15.65 6.84 6.03
N VAL A 118 -14.32 6.71 6.16
CA VAL A 118 -13.36 7.54 5.43
C VAL A 118 -13.40 7.25 3.93
N MET A 119 -13.60 5.99 3.53
CA MET A 119 -13.77 5.62 2.13
C MET A 119 -15.05 6.22 1.52
N ASP A 120 -16.14 6.30 2.29
CA ASP A 120 -17.36 7.01 1.87
C ASP A 120 -17.11 8.51 1.72
N TRP A 121 -16.35 9.13 2.63
CA TRP A 121 -15.94 10.53 2.50
C TRP A 121 -15.14 10.76 1.22
N LEU A 122 -14.15 9.91 0.96
CA LEU A 122 -13.33 9.98 -0.26
C LEU A 122 -14.19 9.79 -1.52
N GLY A 123 -15.08 8.80 -1.54
CA GLY A 123 -16.00 8.56 -2.64
C GLY A 123 -16.88 9.76 -2.95
N LYS A 124 -17.40 10.45 -1.91
CA LYS A 124 -18.16 11.69 -2.06
C LYS A 124 -17.28 12.84 -2.57
N LEU A 125 -16.07 13.00 -2.05
CA LEU A 125 -15.13 14.05 -2.46
C LEU A 125 -14.73 13.96 -3.94
N VAL A 126 -14.57 12.74 -4.47
CA VAL A 126 -14.25 12.53 -5.90
C VAL A 126 -15.49 12.39 -6.79
N GLY A 127 -16.69 12.55 -6.23
CA GLY A 127 -17.95 12.54 -6.98
C GLY A 127 -18.37 11.17 -7.52
N LEU A 128 -18.04 10.08 -6.80
CA LEU A 128 -18.52 8.75 -7.18
C LEU A 128 -20.04 8.62 -7.03
N ASP A 129 -20.62 7.78 -7.88
CA ASP A 129 -22.02 7.39 -7.78
C ASP A 129 -22.31 6.71 -6.44
N LYS A 130 -23.50 6.94 -5.87
CA LYS A 130 -23.93 6.37 -4.59
C LYS A 130 -23.82 4.84 -4.50
N ARG A 131 -23.82 4.13 -5.63
CA ARG A 131 -23.59 2.67 -5.69
C ARG A 131 -22.21 2.23 -5.21
N PHE A 132 -21.24 3.14 -5.10
CA PHE A 132 -19.91 2.87 -4.56
C PHE A 132 -19.78 3.17 -3.06
N LEU A 133 -20.79 3.79 -2.46
CA LEU A 133 -20.79 4.11 -1.04
C LEU A 133 -21.27 2.92 -0.21
N SER A 134 -20.78 2.85 1.03
CA SER A 134 -21.07 1.81 2.02
C SER A 134 -22.40 2.07 2.73
N PHE A 135 -22.81 3.34 2.84
CA PHE A 135 -24.06 3.75 3.48
C PHE A 135 -24.98 4.51 2.52
N ASN A 136 -26.28 4.21 2.61
CA ASN A 136 -27.34 4.99 1.98
C ASN A 136 -27.55 6.33 2.71
N GLU A 137 -28.33 7.24 2.12
CA GLU A 137 -28.64 8.56 2.71
C GLU A 137 -29.36 8.46 4.06
N ASP A 138 -30.10 7.38 4.31
CA ASP A 138 -30.79 7.08 5.56
C ASP A 138 -29.91 6.38 6.61
N GLY A 139 -28.63 6.13 6.29
CA GLY A 139 -27.68 5.45 7.16
C GLY A 139 -27.75 3.92 7.13
N SER A 140 -28.63 3.32 6.32
CA SER A 140 -28.66 1.86 6.11
C SER A 140 -27.48 1.38 5.27
N GLU A 141 -27.08 0.12 5.46
CA GLU A 141 -26.02 -0.51 4.66
C GLU A 141 -26.40 -0.57 3.17
N ALA A 142 -25.48 -0.16 2.31
CA ALA A 142 -25.59 -0.30 0.87
C ALA A 142 -24.90 -1.58 0.38
N ALA A 143 -25.20 -2.00 -0.85
CA ALA A 143 -24.55 -3.15 -1.48
C ALA A 143 -23.12 -2.85 -1.98
N GLY A 144 -22.73 -1.57 -2.01
CA GLY A 144 -21.42 -1.10 -2.43
C GLY A 144 -20.44 -0.96 -1.26
N GLY A 145 -19.37 -0.21 -1.49
CA GLY A 145 -18.41 0.16 -0.45
C GLY A 145 -16.99 0.35 -0.98
N GLY A 146 -16.15 0.93 -0.13
CA GLY A 146 -14.74 1.13 -0.39
C GLY A 146 -13.87 0.40 0.61
N VAL A 147 -12.66 0.02 0.17
CA VAL A 147 -11.67 -0.66 1.01
C VAL A 147 -10.28 -0.13 0.66
N ILE A 148 -9.43 0.06 1.67
CA ILE A 148 -8.04 0.46 1.49
C ILE A 148 -7.24 -0.77 1.05
N ARG A 149 -6.40 -0.62 0.02
CA ARG A 149 -5.52 -1.67 -0.51
C ARG A 149 -4.08 -1.23 -0.40
N GLY A 150 -3.15 -2.18 -0.28
CA GLY A 150 -1.72 -1.88 -0.17
C GLY A 150 -1.14 -1.15 -1.39
N ASN A 151 -1.70 -1.39 -2.58
CA ASN A 151 -1.36 -0.65 -3.80
C ASN A 151 -2.40 -0.89 -4.91
N ALA A 152 -2.31 -0.09 -5.98
CA ALA A 152 -3.18 -0.21 -7.15
C ALA A 152 -3.04 -1.54 -7.92
N SER A 153 -1.87 -2.20 -7.87
CA SER A 153 -1.66 -3.48 -8.56
C SER A 153 -2.45 -4.61 -7.90
N GLU A 154 -2.51 -4.61 -6.57
CA GLU A 154 -3.35 -5.54 -5.81
C GLU A 154 -4.84 -5.26 -6.02
N ALA A 155 -5.25 -3.98 -6.02
CA ALA A 155 -6.64 -3.61 -6.30
C ALA A 155 -7.08 -4.11 -7.69
N MET A 156 -6.23 -3.93 -8.71
CA MET A 156 -6.44 -4.45 -10.07
C MET A 156 -6.59 -5.98 -10.06
N LEU A 157 -5.68 -6.70 -9.39
CA LEU A 157 -5.73 -8.16 -9.30
C LEU A 157 -7.03 -8.65 -8.62
N VAL A 158 -7.45 -8.01 -7.53
CA VAL A 158 -8.70 -8.34 -6.82
C VAL A 158 -9.91 -8.12 -7.71
N ALA A 159 -9.96 -6.98 -8.42
CA ALA A 159 -11.05 -6.69 -9.36
C ALA A 159 -11.11 -7.74 -10.49
N MET A 160 -9.97 -8.10 -11.07
CA MET A 160 -9.88 -9.14 -12.10
C MET A 160 -10.29 -10.51 -11.57
N LEU A 161 -9.89 -10.86 -10.34
CA LEU A 161 -10.28 -12.12 -9.68
C LEU A 161 -11.79 -12.20 -9.47
N ALA A 162 -12.41 -11.11 -8.98
CA ALA A 162 -13.85 -11.02 -8.78
C ALA A 162 -14.60 -11.14 -10.12
N GLY A 163 -14.16 -10.42 -11.16
CA GLY A 163 -14.72 -10.52 -12.51
C GLY A 163 -14.62 -11.93 -13.08
N ARG A 164 -13.45 -12.57 -12.94
CA ARG A 164 -13.22 -13.96 -13.35
C ARG A 164 -14.18 -14.92 -12.65
N LYS A 165 -14.32 -14.82 -11.33
CA LYS A 165 -15.20 -15.71 -10.56
C LYS A 165 -16.67 -15.49 -10.93
N ARG A 166 -17.10 -14.23 -11.10
CA ARG A 166 -18.47 -13.89 -11.52
C ARG A 166 -18.80 -14.50 -12.88
N MET A 167 -17.87 -14.44 -13.85
CA MET A 167 -18.08 -15.03 -15.17
C MET A 167 -18.16 -16.57 -15.11
N LEU A 168 -17.29 -17.22 -14.34
CA LEU A 168 -17.33 -18.68 -14.16
C LEU A 168 -18.66 -19.13 -13.54
N LEU A 169 -19.17 -18.42 -12.53
CA LEU A 169 -20.47 -18.71 -11.93
C LEU A 169 -21.63 -18.52 -12.92
N HIS A 170 -21.55 -17.50 -13.77
CA HIS A 170 -22.55 -17.26 -14.83
C HIS A 170 -22.57 -18.37 -15.88
N ILE A 171 -21.39 -18.85 -16.32
CA ILE A 171 -21.29 -19.99 -17.24
C ILE A 171 -21.85 -21.25 -16.58
N LYS A 172 -21.49 -21.52 -15.32
CA LYS A 172 -21.99 -22.67 -14.56
C LYS A 172 -23.51 -22.69 -14.48
N ALA A 173 -24.12 -21.55 -14.15
CA ALA A 173 -25.56 -21.42 -14.05
C ALA A 173 -26.30 -21.68 -15.37
N LYS A 174 -25.65 -21.44 -16.52
CA LYS A 174 -26.21 -21.73 -17.85
C LYS A 174 -25.98 -23.16 -18.34
N ALA A 175 -25.08 -23.92 -17.71
CA ALA A 175 -24.67 -25.25 -18.15
C ALA A 175 -25.55 -26.39 -17.59
N ASP A 176 -26.73 -26.07 -17.06
CA ASP A 176 -27.83 -26.99 -16.66
C ASP A 176 -27.38 -28.23 -15.87
N ASN A 177 -26.56 -28.03 -14.83
CA ASN A 177 -26.09 -29.09 -13.91
C ASN A 177 -25.41 -30.30 -14.60
N SER A 178 -24.77 -30.11 -15.76
CA SER A 178 -23.85 -31.14 -16.25
C SER A 178 -22.69 -31.32 -15.26
N ASP A 179 -22.49 -32.54 -14.76
CA ASP A 179 -21.35 -32.95 -13.91
C ASP A 179 -19.98 -32.69 -14.60
N SER A 180 -19.97 -32.24 -15.86
CA SER A 180 -18.80 -31.88 -16.66
C SER A 180 -18.29 -30.44 -16.48
N PHE A 181 -18.83 -29.64 -15.56
CA PHE A 181 -18.31 -28.29 -15.34
C PHE A 181 -16.95 -28.30 -14.63
N ASP A 182 -15.87 -28.24 -15.39
CA ASP A 182 -14.52 -28.05 -14.87
C ASP A 182 -14.08 -26.58 -15.03
N GLU A 183 -14.00 -25.85 -13.92
CA GLU A 183 -13.48 -24.47 -13.88
C GLU A 183 -12.06 -24.37 -14.47
N GLN A 184 -11.23 -25.42 -14.35
CA GLN A 184 -9.86 -25.40 -14.85
C GLN A 184 -9.79 -25.39 -16.38
N LEU A 185 -10.70 -26.10 -17.05
CA LEU A 185 -10.76 -26.13 -18.52
C LEU A 185 -11.24 -24.80 -19.11
N LEU A 186 -11.99 -24.01 -18.34
CA LEU A 186 -12.51 -22.72 -18.79
C LEU A 186 -11.53 -21.55 -18.58
N LYS A 187 -10.61 -21.64 -17.61
CA LYS A 187 -9.63 -20.57 -17.32
C LYS A 187 -8.83 -20.10 -18.55
N PRO A 188 -8.27 -20.98 -19.41
CA PRO A 188 -7.51 -20.58 -20.60
C PRO A 188 -8.34 -19.81 -21.64
N HIS A 189 -9.67 -19.94 -21.58
CA HIS A 189 -10.60 -19.32 -22.53
C HIS A 189 -11.07 -17.93 -22.06
N LEU A 190 -10.73 -17.53 -20.84
CA LEU A 190 -11.04 -16.20 -20.33
C LEU A 190 -10.00 -15.18 -20.82
N VAL A 191 -10.50 -14.09 -21.39
CA VAL A 191 -9.69 -13.00 -21.93
C VAL A 191 -9.93 -11.73 -21.11
N ALA A 192 -8.85 -11.12 -20.65
CA ALA A 192 -8.86 -9.79 -20.04
C ALA A 192 -8.38 -8.77 -21.06
N TYR A 193 -9.11 -7.66 -21.21
CA TYR A 193 -8.77 -6.58 -22.14
C TYR A 193 -8.24 -5.38 -21.37
N CYS A 194 -7.24 -4.70 -21.92
CA CYS A 194 -6.81 -3.40 -21.42
C CYS A 194 -6.28 -2.52 -22.57
N SER A 195 -6.08 -1.23 -22.32
CA SER A 195 -5.37 -0.36 -23.27
C SER A 195 -3.92 -0.80 -23.44
N ASP A 196 -3.31 -0.51 -24.58
CA ASP A 196 -1.87 -0.69 -24.81
C ASP A 196 -0.98 0.21 -23.95
N GLN A 197 -1.55 1.27 -23.36
CA GLN A 197 -0.91 2.16 -22.38
C GLN A 197 -1.12 1.72 -20.92
N THR A 198 -1.77 0.57 -20.69
CA THR A 198 -2.03 0.08 -19.33
C THR A 198 -0.72 -0.22 -18.60
N HIS A 199 -0.64 0.19 -17.33
CA HIS A 199 0.50 -0.15 -16.48
C HIS A 199 0.73 -1.68 -16.43
N SER A 200 1.99 -2.10 -16.27
CA SER A 200 2.42 -3.51 -16.27
C SER A 200 1.69 -4.39 -15.23
N SER A 201 1.04 -3.78 -14.24
CA SER A 201 0.16 -4.45 -13.27
C SER A 201 -1.02 -5.16 -13.92
N GLY A 202 -1.55 -4.66 -15.04
CA GLY A 202 -2.61 -5.35 -15.79
C GLY A 202 -2.13 -6.71 -16.32
N GLN A 203 -0.93 -6.73 -16.92
CA GLN A 203 -0.31 -7.96 -17.41
C GLN A 203 0.06 -8.90 -16.28
N LYS A 204 0.63 -8.37 -15.20
CA LYS A 204 0.92 -9.14 -13.98
C LYS A 204 -0.36 -9.80 -13.44
N GLY A 205 -1.46 -9.04 -13.36
CA GLY A 205 -2.76 -9.53 -12.90
C GLY A 205 -3.31 -10.67 -13.77
N ALA A 206 -3.30 -10.49 -15.09
CA ALA A 206 -3.75 -11.51 -16.04
C ALA A 206 -2.92 -12.79 -15.94
N SER A 207 -1.59 -12.64 -15.87
CA SER A 207 -0.65 -13.77 -15.75
C SER A 207 -0.85 -14.56 -14.46
N ILE A 208 -1.02 -13.90 -13.31
CA ILE A 208 -1.28 -14.56 -12.02
C ILE A 208 -2.60 -15.34 -12.07
N LEU A 209 -3.60 -14.81 -12.77
CA LEU A 209 -4.91 -15.44 -12.89
C LEU A 209 -4.99 -16.49 -14.00
N GLY A 210 -3.93 -16.69 -14.78
CA GLY A 210 -3.93 -17.62 -15.92
C GLY A 210 -4.91 -17.22 -17.02
N CYS A 211 -5.26 -15.94 -17.13
CA CYS A 211 -6.09 -15.41 -18.20
C CYS A 211 -5.19 -14.92 -19.34
N LYS A 212 -5.66 -15.06 -20.58
CA LYS A 212 -5.01 -14.39 -21.72
C LYS A 212 -5.28 -12.89 -21.62
N GLN A 213 -4.25 -12.06 -21.73
CA GLN A 213 -4.41 -10.61 -21.87
C GLN A 213 -4.31 -10.24 -23.35
N VAL A 214 -5.22 -9.39 -23.80
CA VAL A 214 -5.24 -8.82 -25.16
C VAL A 214 -5.33 -7.31 -25.07
#